data_AF-A0A1U7SYI1-F1
#
_entry.id   AF-A0A1U7SYI1-F1
#
_cell.length_a   1.000
_cell.length_b   1.000
_cell.length_c   1.000
_cell.angle_alpha   90.00
_cell.angle_beta   90.00
_cell.angle_gamma   90.00
#
_symmetry.space_group_name_H-M   'P 1'
#
loop_
_entity.id
_entity.type
_entity.pdbx_description
1 polymer ?
#
loop_
_entity_poly.entity_id
_entity_poly.type
_entity_poly.pdbx_seq_one_letter_code
_entity_poly.pdbx_strand_id
1 'polypeptide(L)'
;SLKKPVIPREFGGKVPTVIRQRYLNLFLDECLKFCASNQEATEKALSEEKVAYDRSPSKNIYLNVAVNTLKKLRGLAPSTVPGLGKSSGQRVVSHEVVLGGRLAAKTSFSLSRPSSTRVEDLKGAALYSRLREYLLTQEQLRENGYPFAHPERPGGAVLFTAEEKRPKDPSCRVCCRCGSEYLVSASGRCVRAEECYY
;
A
#
# COMPACT_ATOMS: atom_id res chain seq x y z
N SER A 1 -32.73 33.00 -9.88
CA SER A 1 -32.61 31.54 -9.75
C SER A 1 -31.86 31.01 -10.95
N LEU A 2 -30.59 30.58 -10.78
CA LEU A 2 -29.70 30.23 -11.89
C LEU A 2 -30.00 28.81 -12.40
N LYS A 3 -30.11 28.65 -13.73
CA LYS A 3 -30.34 27.35 -14.38
C LYS A 3 -29.09 26.49 -14.21
N LYS A 4 -29.22 25.35 -13.52
CA LYS A 4 -28.14 24.38 -13.38
C LYS A 4 -27.77 23.82 -14.76
N PRO A 5 -26.48 23.68 -15.08
CA PRO A 5 -26.05 23.10 -16.34
C PRO A 5 -26.54 21.65 -16.44
N VAL A 6 -27.20 21.30 -17.54
CA VAL A 6 -27.73 19.95 -17.78
C VAL A 6 -26.86 19.24 -18.79
N ILE A 7 -26.36 18.05 -18.44
CA ILE A 7 -25.61 17.20 -19.35
C ILE A 7 -26.59 16.64 -20.40
N PRO A 8 -26.33 16.85 -21.71
CA PRO A 8 -27.14 16.28 -22.77
C PRO A 8 -27.28 14.76 -22.63
N ARG A 9 -28.49 14.23 -22.90
CA ARG A 9 -28.74 12.79 -22.83
C ARG A 9 -28.12 12.10 -24.05
N GLU A 10 -26.98 11.45 -23.85
CA GLU A 10 -26.38 10.58 -24.88
C GLU A 10 -26.87 9.14 -24.70
N PHE A 11 -27.51 8.59 -25.73
CA PHE A 11 -27.93 7.19 -25.77
C PHE A 11 -26.70 6.31 -26.00
N GLY A 12 -26.51 5.26 -25.18
CA GLY A 12 -25.33 4.37 -25.27
C GLY A 12 -24.07 4.86 -24.54
N GLY A 13 -24.17 5.91 -23.71
CA GLY A 13 -23.04 6.41 -22.94
C GLY A 13 -22.47 5.39 -21.93
N LYS A 14 -21.15 5.43 -21.70
CA LYS A 14 -20.42 4.54 -20.77
C LYS A 14 -20.90 4.65 -19.31
N VAL A 15 -21.53 5.78 -18.99
CA VAL A 15 -22.02 6.13 -17.65
C VAL A 15 -23.42 6.74 -17.79
N PRO A 16 -24.41 6.27 -17.02
CA PRO A 16 -25.74 6.87 -17.00
C PRO A 16 -25.71 8.38 -16.69
N THR A 17 -26.45 9.16 -17.47
CA THR A 17 -26.50 10.63 -17.39
C THR A 17 -26.94 11.15 -16.02
N VAL A 18 -27.81 10.42 -15.31
CA VAL A 18 -28.23 10.74 -13.94
C VAL A 18 -27.04 10.77 -12.98
N ILE A 19 -26.09 9.84 -13.14
CA ILE A 19 -24.89 9.77 -12.31
C ILE A 19 -23.96 10.94 -12.65
N ARG A 20 -23.78 11.21 -13.95
CA ARG A 20 -22.94 12.31 -14.41
C ARG A 20 -23.46 13.66 -13.92
N GLN A 21 -24.77 13.88 -14.03
CA GLN A 21 -25.43 15.09 -13.56
C GLN A 21 -25.29 15.28 -12.05
N ARG A 22 -25.36 14.19 -11.27
CA ARG A 22 -25.14 14.24 -9.82
C ARG A 22 -23.75 14.74 -9.48
N TYR A 23 -22.71 14.21 -10.12
CA TYR A 23 -21.33 14.66 -9.86
C TYR A 23 -21.05 16.06 -10.39
N LEU A 24 -21.65 16.46 -11.53
CA LEU A 24 -21.58 17.84 -12.02
C LEU A 24 -22.14 18.83 -11.00
N ASN A 25 -23.30 18.53 -10.41
CA ASN A 25 -23.89 19.38 -9.37
C ASN A 25 -22.95 19.50 -8.15
N LEU A 26 -22.34 18.38 -7.73
CA LEU A 26 -21.37 18.39 -6.63
C LEU A 26 -20.12 19.20 -6.96
N PHE A 27 -19.60 19.10 -8.19
CA PHE A 27 -18.46 19.91 -8.64
C PHE A 27 -18.81 21.38 -8.67
N LEU A 28 -20.01 21.73 -9.15
CA LEU A 28 -20.49 23.10 -9.17
C LEU A 28 -20.59 23.68 -7.76
N ASP A 29 -21.19 22.94 -6.83
CA ASP A 29 -21.33 23.35 -5.42
C ASP A 29 -19.95 23.59 -4.75
N GLU A 30 -18.93 22.81 -5.10
CA GLU A 30 -17.56 23.04 -4.61
C GLU A 30 -16.85 24.19 -5.32
N CYS A 31 -16.99 24.32 -6.65
CA CYS A 31 -16.39 25.41 -7.42
C CYS A 31 -16.92 26.79 -7.01
N LEU A 32 -18.21 26.89 -6.68
CA LEU A 32 -18.82 28.14 -6.20
C LEU A 32 -18.22 28.66 -4.89
N LYS A 33 -17.50 27.83 -4.13
CA LYS A 33 -16.89 28.24 -2.85
C LYS A 33 -15.57 29.01 -3.02
N PHE A 34 -14.90 28.88 -4.16
CA PHE A 34 -13.57 29.47 -4.38
C PHE A 34 -13.41 30.22 -5.71
N CYS A 35 -14.32 30.04 -6.68
CA CYS A 35 -14.28 30.79 -7.93
C CYS A 35 -14.77 32.23 -7.74
N ALA A 36 -14.21 33.17 -8.51
CA ALA A 36 -14.55 34.58 -8.42
C ALA A 36 -15.89 34.92 -9.10
N SER A 37 -16.32 34.09 -10.06
CA SER A 37 -17.59 34.26 -10.77
C SER A 37 -18.37 32.96 -10.92
N ASN A 38 -19.70 33.08 -11.01
CA ASN A 38 -20.60 31.94 -11.26
C ASN A 38 -20.32 31.26 -12.62
N GLN A 39 -19.94 32.05 -13.62
CA GLN A 39 -19.62 31.54 -14.95
C GLN A 39 -18.35 30.70 -14.91
N GLU A 40 -17.29 31.19 -14.27
CA GLU A 40 -16.04 30.46 -14.09
C GLU A 40 -16.25 29.15 -13.31
N ALA A 41 -17.05 29.17 -12.24
CA ALA A 41 -17.41 27.95 -11.51
C ALA A 41 -18.14 26.92 -12.39
N THR A 42 -19.02 27.39 -13.28
CA THR A 42 -19.78 26.54 -14.20
C THR A 42 -18.86 25.91 -15.26
N GLU A 43 -18.01 26.70 -15.90
CA GLU A 43 -17.05 26.23 -16.90
C GLU A 43 -16.04 25.26 -16.29
N LYS A 44 -15.57 25.55 -15.07
CA LYS A 44 -14.65 24.67 -14.33
C LYS A 44 -15.33 23.34 -13.94
N ALA A 45 -16.56 23.38 -13.43
CA ALA A 45 -17.28 22.16 -13.08
C ALA A 45 -17.57 21.28 -14.31
N LEU A 46 -17.94 21.88 -15.44
CA LEU A 46 -18.15 21.18 -16.71
C LEU A 46 -16.87 20.56 -17.26
N SER A 47 -15.75 21.29 -17.21
CA SER A 47 -14.47 20.77 -17.70
C SER A 47 -13.96 19.59 -16.86
N GLU A 48 -14.06 19.68 -15.53
CA GLU A 48 -13.69 18.59 -14.61
C GLU A 48 -14.60 17.36 -14.78
N GLU A 49 -15.90 17.53 -15.01
CA GLU A 49 -16.82 16.42 -15.32
C GLU A 49 -16.49 15.75 -16.65
N LYS A 50 -16.24 16.54 -17.70
CA LYS A 50 -15.87 16.03 -19.02
C LYS A 50 -14.58 15.21 -18.95
N VAL A 51 -13.54 15.74 -18.28
CA VAL A 51 -12.28 15.02 -18.08
C VAL A 51 -12.48 13.72 -17.29
N ALA A 52 -13.35 13.73 -16.27
CA ALA A 52 -13.67 12.53 -15.51
C ALA A 52 -14.38 11.47 -16.37
N TYR A 53 -15.27 11.89 -17.27
CA TYR A 53 -15.96 11.01 -18.22
C TYR A 53 -15.01 10.43 -19.27
N ASP A 54 -14.18 11.27 -19.91
CA ASP A 54 -13.28 10.86 -20.99
C ASP A 54 -12.23 9.85 -20.51
N ARG A 55 -11.75 10.00 -19.27
CA ARG A 55 -10.77 9.09 -18.64
C ARG A 55 -11.37 7.76 -18.16
N SER A 56 -12.68 7.60 -18.24
CA SER A 56 -13.38 6.47 -17.62
C SER A 56 -13.94 5.51 -18.67
N PRO A 57 -13.37 4.29 -18.81
CA PRO A 57 -13.92 3.30 -19.72
C PRO A 57 -15.15 2.58 -19.14
N SER A 58 -15.44 2.72 -17.85
CA SER A 58 -16.62 2.12 -17.19
C SER A 58 -17.20 3.00 -16.10
N LYS A 59 -18.45 2.72 -15.71
CA LYS A 59 -19.14 3.37 -14.59
C LYS A 59 -18.33 3.39 -13.29
N ASN A 60 -17.70 2.28 -12.92
CA ASN A 60 -16.96 2.19 -11.65
C ASN A 60 -15.70 3.06 -11.66
N ILE A 61 -15.01 3.12 -12.81
CA ILE A 61 -13.85 3.99 -12.97
C ILE A 61 -14.28 5.46 -12.92
N TYR A 62 -15.41 5.81 -13.54
CA TYR A 62 -15.99 7.15 -13.43
C TYR A 62 -16.28 7.56 -11.99
N LEU A 63 -16.91 6.69 -11.20
CA LEU A 63 -17.19 6.98 -9.78
C LEU A 63 -15.89 7.26 -9.01
N ASN A 64 -14.86 6.45 -9.22
CA ASN A 64 -13.57 6.62 -8.56
C ASN A 64 -12.88 7.93 -8.97
N VAL A 65 -12.82 8.22 -10.27
CA VAL A 65 -12.24 9.46 -10.80
C VAL A 65 -13.02 10.67 -10.30
N ALA A 66 -14.35 10.64 -10.37
CA ALA A 66 -15.20 11.75 -9.94
C ALA A 66 -15.10 12.02 -8.42
N VAL A 67 -15.03 10.99 -7.58
CA VAL A 67 -14.80 11.15 -6.13
C VAL A 67 -13.43 11.76 -5.85
N ASN A 68 -12.39 11.37 -6.60
CA ASN A 68 -11.05 11.93 -6.44
C ASN A 68 -10.98 13.39 -6.90
N THR A 69 -11.65 13.73 -8.01
CA THR A 69 -11.81 15.11 -8.47
C THR A 69 -12.56 15.95 -7.44
N LEU A 70 -13.63 15.43 -6.83
CA LEU A 70 -14.37 16.12 -5.77
C LEU A 70 -13.48 16.41 -4.56
N LYS A 71 -12.67 15.44 -4.13
CA LYS A 71 -11.69 15.62 -3.04
C LYS A 71 -10.67 16.71 -3.38
N LYS A 72 -10.17 16.74 -4.62
CA LYS A 72 -9.26 17.78 -5.10
C LYS A 72 -9.90 19.16 -5.04
N LEU A 73 -11.14 19.30 -5.53
CA LEU A 73 -11.88 20.57 -5.52
C LEU A 73 -12.12 21.09 -4.09
N ARG A 74 -12.46 20.20 -3.15
CA ARG A 74 -12.58 20.54 -1.72
C ARG A 74 -11.29 21.03 -1.08
N GLY A 75 -10.14 20.52 -1.53
CA GLY A 75 -8.83 20.97 -1.04
C GLY A 75 -8.42 22.36 -1.53
N LEU A 76 -9.09 22.89 -2.56
CA LEU A 76 -8.87 24.24 -3.09
C LEU A 76 -9.75 25.30 -2.40
N ALA A 77 -10.81 24.88 -1.71
CA ALA A 77 -11.68 25.81 -0.99
C ALA A 77 -10.97 26.29 0.30
N PRO A 78 -10.99 27.61 0.59
CA PRO A 78 -10.49 28.11 1.87
C PRO A 78 -11.37 27.55 3.01
N SER A 79 -10.77 26.72 3.85
CA SER A 79 -11.48 26.08 4.97
C SER A 79 -11.75 27.13 6.06
N THR A 80 -13.01 27.35 6.42
CA THR A 80 -13.45 28.29 7.48
C THR A 80 -13.31 27.72 8.90
N VAL A 81 -12.65 26.58 9.06
CA VAL A 81 -12.30 26.00 10.36
C VAL A 81 -10.79 26.15 10.63
N PRO A 82 -10.37 26.80 11.73
CA PRO A 82 -8.99 26.72 12.20
C PRO A 82 -8.74 25.30 12.72
N GLY A 83 -8.29 24.41 11.84
CA GLY A 83 -8.07 23.02 12.15
C GLY A 83 -7.44 22.27 11.00
N LEU A 84 -6.11 22.31 10.94
CA LEU A 84 -5.26 21.49 10.08
C LEU A 84 -5.45 21.71 8.56
N GLY A 85 -4.97 22.87 8.10
CA GLY A 85 -4.53 23.02 6.71
C GLY A 85 -3.37 22.08 6.43
N LYS A 86 -3.65 20.83 6.04
CA LYS A 86 -2.70 20.04 5.27
C LYS A 86 -2.90 20.44 3.83
N SER A 87 -1.99 21.30 3.36
CA SER A 87 -1.68 21.38 1.94
C SER A 87 -1.69 19.97 1.38
N SER A 88 -2.24 19.80 0.18
CA SER A 88 -2.00 18.59 -0.62
C SER A 88 -0.53 18.57 -1.05
N GLY A 89 0.40 18.59 -0.10
CA GLY A 89 1.74 18.09 -0.31
C GLY A 89 1.54 16.70 -0.89
N GLN A 90 2.19 16.45 -2.03
CA GLN A 90 2.45 15.09 -2.47
C GLN A 90 2.81 14.31 -1.22
N ARG A 91 1.93 13.40 -0.79
CA ARG A 91 2.30 12.41 0.19
C ARG A 91 3.31 11.55 -0.54
N VAL A 92 4.57 11.96 -0.47
CA VAL A 92 5.70 11.14 -0.87
C VAL A 92 5.67 9.99 0.13
N VAL A 93 5.00 8.92 -0.28
CA VAL A 93 5.10 7.65 0.41
C VAL A 93 6.51 7.17 0.08
N SER A 94 7.36 7.02 1.08
CA SER A 94 8.67 6.44 0.84
C SER A 94 8.48 5.03 0.28
N HIS A 95 9.38 4.60 -0.60
CA HIS A 95 9.38 3.23 -1.13
C HIS A 95 9.30 2.18 -0.01
N GLU A 96 9.92 2.46 1.12
CA GLU A 96 9.85 1.64 2.33
C GLU A 96 8.43 1.52 2.91
N VAL A 97 7.65 2.60 2.97
CA VAL A 97 6.25 2.54 3.43
C VAL A 97 5.38 1.76 2.44
N VAL A 98 5.70 1.80 1.14
CA VAL A 98 5.02 1.00 0.11
C VAL A 98 5.34 -0.50 0.27
N LEU A 99 6.59 -0.85 0.56
CA LEU A 99 7.01 -2.25 0.68
C LEU A 99 6.74 -2.87 2.06
N GLY A 100 6.92 -2.11 3.15
CA GLY A 100 6.91 -2.62 4.53
C GLY A 100 5.70 -2.23 5.36
N GLY A 101 4.77 -1.45 4.79
CA GLY A 101 3.55 -1.03 5.48
C GLY A 101 3.77 -0.22 6.76
N ARG A 102 2.75 -0.17 7.62
CA ARG A 102 2.72 0.69 8.82
C ARG A 102 3.78 0.32 9.88
N LEU A 103 4.32 -0.90 9.84
CA LEU A 103 5.34 -1.37 10.78
C LEU A 103 6.75 -0.87 10.39
N ALA A 104 7.06 -0.76 9.10
CA ALA A 104 8.34 -0.21 8.62
C ALA A 104 8.50 1.29 8.96
N ALA A 105 7.40 2.04 9.08
CA ALA A 105 7.42 3.44 9.50
C ALA A 105 7.87 3.66 10.96
N LYS A 106 7.99 2.59 11.77
CA LYS A 106 8.43 2.69 13.18
C LYS A 106 9.95 2.67 13.33
N THR A 107 10.69 2.36 12.27
CA THR A 107 12.16 2.29 12.29
C THR A 107 12.74 3.37 11.37
N SER A 108 12.53 4.64 11.71
CA SER A 108 13.14 5.74 10.96
C SER A 108 14.63 5.86 11.32
N PHE A 109 15.52 5.43 10.43
CA PHE A 109 16.94 5.75 10.52
C PHE A 109 17.28 6.79 9.46
N SER A 110 17.61 8.00 9.88
CA SER A 110 18.18 9.01 8.99
C SER A 110 19.64 8.64 8.74
N LEU A 111 19.97 8.17 7.52
CA LEU A 111 21.35 8.07 7.08
C LEU A 111 21.84 9.48 6.72
N SER A 112 22.30 10.21 7.73
CA SER A 112 23.18 11.35 7.50
C SER A 112 24.41 10.82 6.78
N ARG A 113 24.60 11.16 5.49
CA ARG A 113 25.87 10.91 4.81
C ARG A 113 26.84 12.00 5.30
N PRO A 114 27.76 11.73 6.25
CA PRO A 114 28.88 12.63 6.42
C PRO A 114 29.58 12.70 5.07
N SER A 115 29.79 13.93 4.57
CA SER A 115 30.63 14.19 3.42
C SER A 115 31.94 13.43 3.62
N SER A 116 32.15 12.38 2.83
CA SER A 116 33.30 11.48 2.79
C SER A 116 34.43 11.92 3.74
N THR A 117 34.35 11.53 5.01
CA THR A 117 35.55 11.45 5.83
C THR A 117 36.32 10.35 5.13
N ARG A 118 37.43 10.71 4.47
CA ARG A 118 38.30 9.77 3.77
C ARG A 118 38.47 8.58 4.68
N VAL A 119 37.81 7.48 4.35
CA VAL A 119 37.93 6.24 5.10
C VAL A 119 39.38 5.85 4.86
N GLU A 120 40.22 6.08 5.86
CA GLU A 120 41.57 5.51 5.90
C GLU A 120 41.46 4.05 5.50
N ASP A 121 42.45 3.50 4.80
CA ASP A 121 42.42 2.12 4.28
C ASP A 121 42.12 1.12 5.42
N LEU A 122 40.84 0.90 5.73
CA LEU A 122 40.35 0.04 6.79
C LEU A 122 40.49 -1.38 6.28
N LYS A 123 41.70 -1.91 6.39
CA LYS A 123 42.07 -3.26 5.99
C LYS A 123 42.44 -4.08 7.23
N GLY A 124 42.21 -5.38 7.16
CA GLY A 124 42.61 -6.33 8.20
C GLY A 124 42.02 -6.03 9.58
N ALA A 125 42.86 -6.02 10.61
CA ALA A 125 42.46 -5.92 12.01
C ALA A 125 41.73 -4.61 12.35
N ALA A 126 42.08 -3.49 11.71
CA ALA A 126 41.45 -2.19 11.96
C ALA A 126 39.97 -2.18 11.56
N LEU A 127 39.64 -2.80 10.42
CA LEU A 127 38.25 -2.98 9.98
C LEU A 127 37.48 -3.90 10.93
N TYR A 128 38.08 -5.03 11.29
CA TYR A 128 37.43 -6.01 12.18
C TYR A 128 37.09 -5.39 13.54
N SER A 129 38.00 -4.62 14.14
CA SER A 129 37.76 -3.94 15.42
C SER A 129 36.57 -2.96 15.34
N ARG A 130 36.40 -2.25 14.23
CA ARG A 130 35.26 -1.34 14.01
C ARG A 130 33.95 -2.11 13.79
N LEU A 131 33.98 -3.21 13.06
CA LEU A 131 32.79 -4.03 12.79
C LEU A 131 32.35 -4.85 14.00
N ARG A 132 33.26 -5.13 14.94
CA ARG A 132 32.97 -5.92 16.14
C ARG A 132 31.86 -5.32 17.00
N GLU A 133 31.75 -4.00 17.04
CA GLU A 133 30.70 -3.28 17.78
C GLU A 133 29.28 -3.56 17.23
N TYR A 134 29.18 -4.03 15.98
CA TYR A 134 27.91 -4.34 15.31
C TYR A 134 27.58 -5.83 15.32
N LEU A 135 28.41 -6.67 15.95
CA LEU A 135 28.08 -8.09 16.11
C LEU A 135 26.96 -8.24 17.14
N LEU A 136 25.88 -8.87 16.71
CA LEU A 136 24.74 -9.17 17.56
C LEU A 136 25.13 -10.15 18.67
N THR A 137 24.54 -9.97 19.86
CA THR A 137 24.67 -10.96 20.94
C THR A 137 23.94 -12.25 20.57
N GLN A 138 24.25 -13.34 21.28
CA GLN A 138 23.59 -14.62 21.03
C GLN A 138 22.07 -14.53 21.23
N GLU A 139 21.61 -13.76 22.21
CA GLU A 139 20.19 -13.51 22.49
C GLU A 139 19.55 -12.76 21.33
N GLN A 140 20.18 -11.69 20.86
CA GLN A 140 19.69 -10.91 19.71
C GLN A 140 19.63 -11.77 18.44
N LEU A 141 20.62 -12.63 18.21
CA LEU A 141 20.60 -13.57 17.10
C LEU A 141 19.40 -14.52 17.19
N ARG A 142 19.07 -15.02 18.38
CA ARG A 142 17.89 -15.88 18.60
C ARG A 142 16.60 -15.12 18.33
N GLU A 143 16.46 -13.90 18.83
CA GLU A 143 15.28 -13.05 18.62
C GLU A 143 15.08 -12.66 17.15
N ASN A 144 16.16 -12.46 16.40
CA ASN A 144 16.12 -12.12 14.99
C ASN A 144 16.01 -13.35 14.07
N GLY A 145 15.86 -14.56 14.64
CA GLY A 145 15.67 -15.79 13.87
C GLY A 145 16.92 -16.26 13.15
N TYR A 146 18.11 -15.97 13.68
CA TYR A 146 19.36 -16.51 13.14
C TYR A 146 19.40 -18.04 13.28
N PRO A 147 19.82 -18.81 12.25
CA PRO A 147 19.93 -20.26 12.33
C PRO A 147 21.11 -20.70 13.20
N PHE A 148 20.84 -21.46 14.26
CA PHE A 148 21.88 -22.09 15.10
C PHE A 148 22.08 -23.56 14.71
N ALA A 149 23.30 -24.09 14.85
CA ALA A 149 23.56 -25.50 14.59
C ALA A 149 22.71 -26.40 15.51
N HIS A 150 22.11 -27.44 14.94
CA HIS A 150 21.34 -28.39 15.72
C HIS A 150 22.27 -29.28 16.56
N PRO A 151 22.05 -29.43 17.88
CA PRO A 151 22.94 -30.18 18.75
C PRO A 151 23.05 -31.67 18.36
N GLU A 152 21.96 -32.26 17.88
CA GLU A 152 21.88 -33.71 17.61
C GLU A 152 21.90 -34.08 16.11
N ARG A 153 21.71 -33.11 15.20
CA ARG A 153 21.50 -33.39 13.77
C ARG A 153 22.57 -32.65 12.95
N PRO A 154 23.63 -33.35 12.52
CA PRO A 154 24.63 -32.78 11.63
C PRO A 154 23.97 -32.22 10.37
N GLY A 155 24.32 -30.98 9.98
CA GLY A 155 23.70 -30.28 8.85
C GLY A 155 22.30 -29.73 9.10
N GLY A 156 21.74 -29.87 10.30
CA GLY A 156 20.48 -29.24 10.71
C GLY A 156 20.69 -27.87 11.35
N ALA A 157 19.71 -26.98 11.19
CA ALA A 157 19.65 -25.71 11.90
C ALA A 157 18.39 -25.60 12.78
N VAL A 158 18.50 -24.87 13.88
CA VAL A 158 17.42 -24.53 14.83
C VAL A 158 17.14 -23.04 14.72
N LEU A 159 15.87 -22.70 14.51
CA LEU A 159 15.36 -21.33 14.50
C LEU A 159 14.51 -21.12 15.75
N PHE A 160 14.86 -20.11 16.56
CA PHE A 160 14.16 -19.85 17.82
C PHE A 160 12.88 -18.99 17.65
N THR A 161 12.69 -18.38 16.48
CA THR A 161 11.49 -17.58 16.14
C THR A 161 10.44 -18.36 15.38
N ALA A 162 10.82 -19.50 14.80
CA ALA A 162 9.88 -20.35 14.10
C ALA A 162 9.13 -21.18 15.13
N GLU A 163 7.93 -20.74 15.49
CA GLU A 163 6.87 -21.65 15.94
C GLU A 163 6.63 -22.62 14.78
N GLU A 164 7.42 -23.70 14.72
CA GLU A 164 7.10 -24.81 13.84
C GLU A 164 5.72 -25.28 14.28
N LYS A 165 4.70 -24.93 13.48
CA LYS A 165 3.40 -25.60 13.53
C LYS A 165 3.67 -27.04 13.12
N ARG A 166 4.19 -27.82 14.06
CA ARG A 166 4.31 -29.27 13.91
C ARG A 166 2.90 -29.75 13.61
N PRO A 167 2.71 -30.45 12.48
CA PRO A 167 1.43 -31.04 12.21
C PRO A 167 1.03 -31.86 13.44
N LYS A 168 -0.18 -31.62 13.97
CA LYS A 168 -0.67 -32.28 15.19
C LYS A 168 -0.71 -33.80 15.04
N ASP A 169 -0.66 -34.28 13.80
CA ASP A 169 -0.68 -35.69 13.41
C ASP A 169 0.54 -36.00 12.51
N PRO A 170 1.31 -37.08 12.77
CA PRO A 170 2.42 -37.52 11.90
C PRO A 170 2.00 -37.85 10.46
N SER A 171 0.71 -38.09 10.22
CA SER A 171 0.11 -38.30 8.90
C SER A 171 -0.36 -37.00 8.23
N CYS A 172 -0.28 -35.84 8.88
CA CYS A 172 -0.62 -34.56 8.26
C CYS A 172 0.59 -33.97 7.51
N ARG A 173 0.35 -33.47 6.30
CA ARG A 173 1.32 -32.83 5.41
C ARG A 173 0.72 -31.52 4.87
N VAL A 174 1.57 -30.58 4.46
CA VAL A 174 1.14 -29.31 3.87
C VAL A 174 1.52 -29.30 2.40
N CYS A 175 0.56 -28.96 1.53
CA CYS A 175 0.81 -28.86 0.10
C CYS A 175 1.76 -27.67 -0.19
N CYS A 176 2.87 -27.93 -0.89
CA CYS A 176 3.84 -26.88 -1.26
C CYS A 176 3.31 -25.88 -2.31
N ARG A 177 2.20 -26.20 -3.00
CA ARG A 177 1.54 -25.31 -3.97
C ARG A 177 0.53 -24.37 -3.31
N CYS A 178 -0.50 -24.93 -2.67
CA CYS A 178 -1.62 -24.14 -2.13
C CYS A 178 -1.54 -23.90 -0.61
N GLY A 179 -0.59 -24.50 0.10
CA GLY A 179 -0.44 -24.36 1.55
C GLY A 179 -1.51 -25.07 2.39
N SER A 180 -2.41 -25.85 1.78
CA SER A 180 -3.47 -26.57 2.49
C SER A 180 -2.92 -27.84 3.17
N GLU A 181 -3.40 -28.12 4.38
CA GLU A 181 -3.11 -29.35 5.13
C GLU A 181 -3.90 -30.53 4.56
N TYR A 182 -3.25 -31.68 4.38
CA TYR A 182 -3.86 -32.92 3.91
C TYR A 182 -3.31 -34.14 4.66
N LEU A 183 -4.10 -35.21 4.70
CA LEU A 183 -3.73 -36.46 5.39
C LEU A 183 -3.14 -37.47 4.42
N VAL A 184 -2.06 -38.13 4.84
CA VAL A 184 -1.43 -39.26 4.14
C VAL A 184 -1.58 -40.56 4.94
N SER A 185 -1.83 -41.65 4.22
CA SER A 185 -1.84 -42.99 4.79
C SER A 185 -0.43 -43.42 5.19
N ALA A 186 -0.32 -44.52 5.96
CA ALA A 186 0.97 -45.13 6.27
C ALA A 186 1.79 -45.54 5.02
N SER A 187 1.13 -45.71 3.86
CA SER A 187 1.78 -45.99 2.58
C SER A 187 2.22 -44.72 1.83
N GLY A 188 2.07 -43.52 2.42
CA GLY A 188 2.43 -42.24 1.79
C GLY A 188 1.45 -41.71 0.75
N ARG A 189 0.24 -42.29 0.63
CA ARG A 189 -0.78 -41.84 -0.32
C ARG A 189 -1.78 -40.90 0.35
N CYS A 190 -2.26 -39.88 -0.36
CA CYS A 190 -3.30 -38.99 0.16
C CYS A 190 -4.57 -39.79 0.48
N VAL A 191 -5.11 -39.62 1.68
CA VAL A 191 -6.32 -40.31 2.14
C VAL A 191 -7.57 -39.76 1.45
N ARG A 192 -7.54 -38.48 1.07
CA ARG A 192 -8.63 -37.78 0.38
C ARG A 192 -8.13 -37.23 -0.96
N ALA A 193 -8.95 -37.35 -1.99
CA ALA A 193 -8.75 -36.65 -3.25
C ALA A 193 -9.33 -35.23 -3.12
N GLU A 194 -8.48 -34.30 -2.72
CA GLU A 194 -8.82 -32.86 -2.69
C GLU A 194 -8.14 -32.17 -3.86
N GLU A 195 -8.88 -31.31 -4.57
CA GLU A 195 -8.33 -30.54 -5.68
C GLU A 195 -7.43 -29.43 -5.16
N CYS A 196 -6.22 -29.35 -5.68
CA CYS A 196 -5.26 -28.30 -5.33
C CYS A 196 -5.48 -27.09 -6.24
N TYR A 197 -6.11 -26.03 -5.72
CA TYR A 197 -6.25 -24.76 -6.42
C TYR A 197 -5.14 -23.79 -6.01
N TYR A 198 -4.54 -23.10 -6.98
CA TYR A 198 -3.48 -22.09 -6.81
C TYR A 198 -3.97 -20.74 -7.31
#